data_AF-A0A8J4T6H2-F1
#
_entry.id   AF-A0A8J4T6H2-F1
#
_cell.length_a   1.000
_cell.length_b   1.000
_cell.length_c   1.000
_cell.angle_alpha   90.00
_cell.angle_beta   90.00
_cell.angle_gamma   90.00
#
_symmetry.space_group_name_H-M   'P 1'
#
loop_
_entity.id
_entity.type
_entity.pdbx_description
1 polymer ?
#
loop_
_entity_poly.entity_id
_entity_poly.type
_entity_poly.pdbx_seq_one_letter_code
_entity_poly.pdbx_strand_id
1 'polypeptide(L)'
;MSERKVSFFSELKRRHVDKVALAYAVVAWLLIQAAWIFLPMFDAPSWVMTAFIGLLVFGFILAVIISWSFEMTPEGMKRTADVTPGESLPYWSKRKFLTFVIGTAVIAFGLLAYQLLRPEGGRLSAKQRTDKIIIQGNAAGTQTVEAQPDGTVRAEYSYNDRGRGDHITATWKLDSAGVPIVYDGHGNDYMKAPVEEHFEIKDGRASWKNRSEQGDQAISGEAFYLPMNSPPEIFAVLARALLKAPNHKLPLLPAGEATIEQASKVTSGNNVFTEYRITGLGFSPQTIWLDHNGASASVSSWFSVVPDGSESSISGLRDAQQKTDAGWSERIARALAHVPRSDLVIRNARLFDPRDLSVTPATSVVVSGERIVRVGPDADIKPSTNAEIIDAKGRFLMPGLWDNHQHFSDNDGALDIANGVTSARDMANDTDTFLERVARFDNGSELGPRVLKAGIIDGTGELAGPTKMRVDTAEQAIQDVDWYADHGYAQIKIYSSIKPELVPVIADHAHAEVSV
;
A
#
# COMPACT_ATOMS: atom_id res chain seq x y z
N MET A 1 -30.05 67.45 -14.23
CA MET A 1 -29.18 66.38 -14.79
C MET A 1 -29.26 65.19 -13.85
N SER A 2 -29.79 64.06 -14.31
CA SER A 2 -29.75 62.78 -13.58
C SER A 2 -29.30 61.74 -14.59
N GLU A 3 -28.02 61.35 -14.51
CA GLU A 3 -27.44 60.31 -15.35
C GLU A 3 -28.13 58.98 -15.03
N ARG A 4 -28.88 58.44 -15.99
CA ARG A 4 -29.36 57.06 -15.93
C ARG A 4 -28.12 56.15 -15.98
N LYS A 5 -27.67 55.63 -14.83
CA LYS A 5 -26.63 54.59 -14.77
C LYS A 5 -27.08 53.40 -15.64
N VAL A 6 -26.43 53.22 -16.78
CA VAL A 6 -26.60 52.04 -17.63
C VAL A 6 -26.18 50.83 -16.80
N SER A 7 -27.04 49.82 -16.70
CA SER A 7 -26.73 48.61 -15.91
C SER A 7 -25.61 47.83 -16.60
N PHE A 8 -24.61 47.37 -15.86
CA PHE A 8 -23.49 46.56 -16.37
C PHE A 8 -23.96 45.37 -17.24
N PHE A 9 -25.06 44.72 -16.85
CA PHE A 9 -25.66 43.63 -17.63
C PHE A 9 -26.26 44.08 -18.97
N SER A 10 -26.80 45.28 -19.04
CA SER A 10 -27.30 45.84 -20.31
C SER A 10 -26.14 46.14 -21.27
N GLU A 11 -24.96 46.46 -20.73
CA GLU A 11 -23.77 46.74 -21.51
C GLU A 11 -23.07 45.46 -22.00
N LEU A 12 -23.00 44.41 -21.17
CA LEU A 12 -22.55 43.07 -21.60
C LEU A 12 -23.36 42.54 -22.79
N LYS A 13 -24.69 42.70 -22.72
CA LYS A 13 -25.62 42.24 -23.77
C LYS A 13 -25.52 43.09 -25.04
N ARG A 14 -25.25 44.40 -24.90
CA ARG A 14 -24.98 45.32 -26.02
C ARG A 14 -23.72 44.89 -26.76
N ARG A 15 -22.64 44.61 -26.03
CA ARG A 15 -21.33 44.22 -26.58
C ARG A 15 -21.24 42.74 -26.96
N HIS A 16 -22.33 41.98 -26.82
CA HIS A 16 -22.41 40.55 -27.15
C HIS A 16 -21.40 39.63 -26.41
N VAL A 17 -20.86 40.10 -25.29
CA VAL A 17 -19.90 39.36 -24.46
C VAL A 17 -20.54 38.09 -23.88
N ASP A 18 -21.85 38.13 -23.62
CA ASP A 18 -22.65 36.99 -23.18
C ASP A 18 -22.65 35.83 -24.19
N LYS A 19 -22.74 36.15 -25.49
CA LYS A 19 -22.71 35.13 -26.55
C LYS A 19 -21.33 34.55 -26.76
N VAL A 20 -20.29 35.39 -26.69
CA VAL A 20 -18.89 34.95 -26.81
C VAL A 20 -18.51 34.03 -25.65
N ALA A 21 -18.88 34.42 -24.42
CA ALA A 21 -18.64 33.60 -23.23
C ALA A 21 -19.34 32.23 -23.32
N LEU A 22 -20.61 32.21 -23.76
CA LEU A 22 -21.36 30.96 -23.93
C LEU A 22 -20.76 30.06 -25.02
N ALA A 23 -20.39 30.62 -26.17
CA ALA A 23 -19.76 29.87 -27.26
C ALA A 23 -18.39 29.30 -26.82
N TYR A 24 -17.59 30.09 -26.12
CA TYR A 24 -16.30 29.65 -25.58
C TYR A 24 -16.48 28.51 -24.59
N ALA A 25 -17.43 28.62 -23.66
CA ALA A 25 -17.70 27.57 -22.67
C ALA A 25 -18.08 26.24 -23.33
N VAL A 26 -18.92 26.26 -24.37
CA VAL A 26 -19.32 25.05 -25.11
C VAL A 26 -18.13 24.42 -25.84
N VAL A 27 -17.31 25.22 -26.52
CA VAL A 27 -16.12 24.71 -27.24
C VAL A 27 -15.07 24.19 -26.25
N ALA A 28 -14.80 24.92 -25.17
CA ALA A 28 -13.88 24.50 -24.12
C ALA A 28 -14.32 23.17 -23.48
N TRP A 29 -15.63 23.02 -23.23
CA TRP A 29 -16.18 21.76 -22.71
C TRP A 29 -15.93 20.58 -23.67
N LEU A 30 -16.18 20.76 -24.98
CA LEU A 30 -15.89 19.72 -25.98
C LEU A 30 -14.39 19.38 -26.07
N LEU A 31 -13.53 20.39 -26.00
CA LEU A 31 -12.08 20.21 -26.00
C LEU A 31 -11.59 19.45 -24.76
N ILE A 32 -12.18 19.70 -23.59
CA ILE A 32 -11.91 18.96 -22.36
C ILE A 32 -12.33 17.49 -22.51
N GLN A 33 -13.52 17.22 -23.06
CA GLN A 33 -13.98 15.85 -23.32
C GLN A 33 -13.04 15.10 -24.28
N ALA A 34 -12.61 15.76 -25.36
CA ALA A 34 -11.64 15.19 -26.30
C ALA A 34 -10.29 14.92 -25.62
N ALA A 35 -9.75 15.89 -24.87
CA ALA A 35 -8.47 15.74 -24.17
C ALA A 35 -8.53 14.59 -23.15
N TRP A 36 -9.64 14.43 -22.43
CA TRP A 36 -9.82 13.34 -21.48
C TRP A 36 -9.78 11.95 -22.14
N ILE A 37 -10.24 11.84 -23.39
CA ILE A 37 -10.19 10.60 -24.18
C ILE A 37 -8.79 10.36 -24.77
N PHE A 38 -8.17 11.40 -25.35
CA PHE A 38 -6.95 11.25 -26.13
C PHE A 38 -5.66 11.31 -25.28
N LEU A 39 -5.60 12.11 -24.22
CA LEU A 39 -4.37 12.25 -23.42
C LEU A 39 -3.90 10.91 -22.80
N PRO A 40 -4.77 10.05 -22.24
CA PRO A 40 -4.36 8.73 -21.77
C PRO A 40 -3.82 7.84 -22.90
N MET A 41 -4.28 8.01 -24.15
CA MET A 41 -3.83 7.24 -25.30
C MET A 41 -2.35 7.48 -25.66
N PHE A 42 -1.80 8.64 -25.26
CA PHE A 42 -0.42 9.04 -25.54
C PHE A 42 0.50 9.01 -24.31
N ASP A 43 0.08 8.33 -23.23
CA ASP A 43 0.82 8.29 -21.95
C ASP A 43 1.18 9.69 -21.41
N ALA A 44 0.31 10.68 -21.63
CA ALA A 44 0.57 12.05 -21.22
C ALA A 44 0.62 12.17 -19.67
N PRO A 45 1.64 12.86 -19.11
CA PRO A 45 1.70 13.10 -17.67
C PRO A 45 0.47 13.83 -17.12
N SER A 46 0.09 13.56 -15.87
CA SER A 46 -1.11 14.12 -15.24
C SER A 46 -1.13 15.65 -15.18
N TRP A 47 0.04 16.30 -15.10
CA TRP A 47 0.14 17.77 -15.12
C TRP A 47 -0.33 18.39 -16.44
N VAL A 48 -0.31 17.65 -17.56
CA VAL A 48 -0.70 18.14 -18.89
C VAL A 48 -2.17 18.51 -18.92
N MET A 49 -3.05 17.74 -18.27
CA MET A 49 -4.48 18.05 -18.19
C MET A 49 -4.70 19.36 -17.41
N THR A 50 -3.99 19.54 -16.30
CA THR A 50 -4.06 20.76 -15.49
C THR A 50 -3.55 21.97 -16.28
N ALA A 51 -2.44 21.84 -17.00
CA ALA A 51 -1.91 22.90 -17.86
C ALA A 51 -2.89 23.24 -19.01
N PHE A 52 -3.53 22.23 -19.61
CA PHE A 52 -4.52 22.40 -20.66
C PHE A 52 -5.77 23.15 -20.16
N ILE A 53 -6.29 22.80 -18.98
CA ILE A 53 -7.39 23.53 -18.34
C ILE A 53 -6.97 24.97 -18.01
N GLY A 54 -5.76 25.16 -17.47
CA GLY A 54 -5.20 26.49 -17.20
C GLY A 54 -5.14 27.37 -18.45
N LEU A 55 -4.74 26.80 -19.59
CA LEU A 55 -4.73 27.49 -20.88
C LEU A 55 -6.14 27.91 -21.34
N LEU A 56 -7.14 27.04 -21.18
CA LEU A 56 -8.54 27.35 -21.53
C LEU A 56 -9.12 28.44 -20.64
N VAL A 57 -8.81 28.43 -19.34
CA VAL A 57 -9.24 29.48 -18.41
C VAL A 57 -8.58 30.82 -18.77
N PHE A 58 -7.27 30.81 -19.04
CA PHE A 58 -6.56 32.02 -19.49
C PHE A 58 -7.12 32.55 -20.81
N GLY A 59 -7.36 31.66 -21.78
CA GLY A 59 -7.97 32.00 -23.06
C GLY A 59 -9.38 32.56 -22.93
N PHE A 60 -10.17 32.07 -21.97
CA PHE A 60 -11.51 32.61 -21.66
C PHE A 60 -11.43 34.06 -21.18
N ILE A 61 -10.52 34.36 -20.24
CA ILE A 61 -10.30 35.73 -19.74
C ILE A 61 -9.92 36.66 -20.90
N LEU A 62 -9.00 36.23 -21.76
CA LEU A 62 -8.57 37.01 -22.92
C LEU A 62 -9.72 37.22 -23.92
N ALA A 63 -10.52 36.18 -24.19
CA ALA A 63 -11.67 36.26 -25.10
C ALA A 63 -12.72 37.24 -24.58
N VAL A 64 -13.02 37.24 -23.28
CA VAL A 64 -13.94 38.20 -22.65
C VAL A 64 -13.40 39.62 -22.76
N ILE A 65 -12.12 39.86 -22.48
CA ILE A 65 -11.49 41.18 -22.59
C ILE A 65 -11.54 41.69 -24.04
N ILE A 66 -11.17 40.86 -25.01
CA ILE A 66 -11.20 41.24 -26.43
C ILE A 66 -12.63 41.55 -26.87
N SER A 67 -13.60 40.70 -26.50
CA SER A 67 -15.01 40.93 -26.82
C SER A 67 -15.61 42.18 -26.16
N TRP A 68 -15.02 42.61 -25.04
CA TRP A 68 -15.40 43.83 -24.36
C TRP A 68 -14.82 45.08 -25.04
N SER A 69 -13.60 44.99 -25.57
CA SER A 69 -12.85 46.12 -26.13
C SER A 69 -13.04 46.33 -27.63
N PHE A 70 -13.44 45.29 -28.38
CA PHE A 70 -13.54 45.31 -29.84
C PHE A 70 -14.88 44.77 -30.34
N GLU A 71 -15.42 45.40 -31.38
CA GLU A 71 -16.59 44.96 -32.14
C GLU A 71 -16.21 44.70 -33.61
N MET A 72 -16.82 43.68 -34.22
CA MET A 72 -16.63 43.35 -35.65
C MET A 72 -17.58 44.18 -36.52
N THR A 73 -17.02 45.01 -37.40
CA THR A 73 -17.74 45.77 -38.43
C THR A 73 -17.47 45.18 -39.83
N PRO A 74 -18.21 45.58 -40.87
CA PRO A 74 -17.94 45.14 -42.25
C PRO A 74 -16.52 45.46 -42.74
N GLU A 75 -15.84 46.46 -42.16
CA GLU A 75 -14.46 46.80 -42.50
C GLU A 75 -13.39 46.13 -41.61
N GLY A 76 -13.77 45.28 -40.64
CA GLY A 76 -12.86 44.55 -39.76
C GLY A 76 -13.11 44.79 -38.26
N MET A 77 -12.12 44.44 -37.42
CA MET A 77 -12.22 44.68 -35.97
C MET A 77 -11.95 46.14 -35.63
N LYS A 78 -12.94 46.82 -35.04
CA LYS A 78 -12.83 48.20 -34.53
C LYS A 78 -12.99 48.22 -33.01
N ARG A 79 -12.39 49.21 -32.34
CA ARG A 79 -12.60 49.39 -30.90
C ARG A 79 -14.05 49.78 -30.66
N THR A 80 -14.66 49.23 -29.61
CA THR A 80 -16.08 49.46 -29.27
C THR A 80 -16.44 50.93 -29.05
N ALA A 81 -15.46 51.78 -28.71
CA ALA A 81 -15.65 53.22 -28.54
C ALA A 81 -15.87 53.97 -29.87
N ASP A 82 -15.42 53.40 -30.99
CA ASP A 82 -15.37 54.04 -32.31
C ASP A 82 -16.51 53.55 -33.23
N VAL A 83 -17.50 52.82 -32.70
CA VAL A 83 -18.60 52.20 -33.46
C VAL A 83 -19.93 52.88 -33.15
N THR A 84 -20.61 53.37 -34.20
CA THR A 84 -21.91 54.04 -34.11
C THR A 84 -23.03 53.02 -33.84
N PRO A 85 -24.05 53.29 -33.00
CA PRO A 85 -25.14 52.35 -32.73
C PRO A 85 -25.91 51.99 -34.01
N GLY A 86 -25.64 50.81 -34.58
CA GLY A 86 -26.27 50.32 -35.82
C GLY A 86 -25.30 49.80 -36.89
N GLU A 87 -23.99 50.05 -36.76
CA GLU A 87 -22.96 49.57 -37.71
C GLU A 87 -22.39 48.17 -37.38
N SER A 88 -22.84 47.54 -36.29
CA SER A 88 -22.36 46.21 -35.89
C SER A 88 -23.03 45.10 -36.73
N LEU A 89 -22.21 44.20 -37.29
CA LEU A 89 -22.73 43.02 -37.97
C LEU A 89 -23.30 42.04 -36.93
N PRO A 90 -24.48 41.44 -37.15
CA PRO A 90 -24.97 40.39 -36.28
C PRO A 90 -24.02 39.17 -36.40
N TYR A 91 -23.21 38.95 -35.35
CA TYR A 91 -22.15 37.94 -35.35
C TYR A 91 -22.66 36.52 -35.60
N TRP A 92 -23.96 36.26 -35.44
CA TRP A 92 -24.76 35.21 -36.11
C TRP A 92 -26.25 35.59 -36.01
N SER A 93 -27.10 35.21 -36.97
CA SER A 93 -28.55 35.40 -36.80
C SER A 93 -29.08 34.54 -35.64
N LYS A 94 -30.13 35.00 -34.93
CA LYS A 94 -30.73 34.22 -33.82
C LYS A 94 -31.05 32.78 -34.21
N ARG A 95 -31.44 32.56 -35.47
CA ARG A 95 -31.67 31.22 -36.04
C ARG A 95 -30.38 30.42 -36.17
N LYS A 96 -29.31 30.99 -36.74
CA LYS A 96 -28.02 30.29 -36.87
C LYS A 96 -27.45 29.89 -35.50
N PHE A 97 -27.52 30.78 -34.51
CA PHE A 97 -27.01 30.50 -33.16
C PHE A 97 -27.79 29.39 -32.48
N LEU A 98 -29.11 29.42 -32.58
CA LEU A 98 -29.97 28.35 -32.10
C LEU A 98 -29.67 27.02 -32.79
N THR A 99 -29.44 27.03 -34.11
CA THR A 99 -29.06 25.82 -34.88
C THR A 99 -27.72 25.23 -34.43
N PHE A 100 -26.72 26.05 -34.09
CA PHE A 100 -25.46 25.53 -33.54
C PHE A 100 -25.61 24.98 -32.14
N VAL A 101 -26.31 25.68 -31.24
CA VAL A 101 -26.56 25.15 -29.88
C VAL A 101 -27.30 23.82 -29.95
N ILE A 102 -28.33 23.71 -30.79
CA ILE A 102 -29.07 22.45 -31.00
C ILE A 102 -28.17 21.39 -31.65
N GLY A 103 -27.39 21.74 -32.67
CA GLY A 103 -26.46 20.82 -33.33
C GLY A 103 -25.44 20.23 -32.35
N THR A 104 -24.86 21.07 -31.50
CA THR A 104 -23.91 20.62 -30.47
C THR A 104 -24.60 19.79 -29.39
N ALA A 105 -25.82 20.15 -28.97
CA ALA A 105 -26.61 19.35 -28.05
C ALA A 105 -26.99 17.98 -28.63
N VAL A 106 -27.27 17.89 -29.93
CA VAL A 106 -27.54 16.62 -30.63
C VAL A 106 -26.28 15.77 -30.73
N ILE A 107 -25.12 16.36 -31.00
CA ILE A 107 -23.84 15.62 -30.99
C ILE A 107 -23.52 15.12 -29.57
N ALA A 108 -23.68 15.98 -28.56
CA ALA A 108 -23.49 15.60 -27.15
C ALA A 108 -24.47 14.49 -26.73
N PHE A 109 -25.75 14.62 -27.10
CA PHE A 109 -26.75 13.59 -26.86
C PHE A 109 -26.47 12.32 -27.65
N GLY A 110 -25.97 12.41 -28.88
CA GLY A 110 -25.56 11.27 -29.70
C GLY A 110 -24.35 10.54 -29.12
N LEU A 111 -23.37 11.26 -28.57
CA LEU A 111 -22.23 10.69 -27.85
C LEU A 111 -22.66 10.04 -26.53
N LEU A 112 -23.56 10.69 -25.78
CA LEU A 112 -24.14 10.16 -24.55
C LEU A 112 -25.02 8.94 -24.83
N ALA A 113 -25.86 8.98 -25.86
CA ALA A 113 -26.68 7.88 -26.32
C ALA A 113 -25.80 6.76 -26.88
N TYR A 114 -24.70 7.06 -27.58
CA TYR A 114 -23.71 6.06 -27.96
C TYR A 114 -23.03 5.44 -26.73
N GLN A 115 -22.73 6.20 -25.67
CA GLN A 115 -22.24 5.63 -24.41
C GLN A 115 -23.29 4.75 -23.71
N LEU A 116 -24.56 5.14 -23.73
CA LEU A 116 -25.68 4.42 -23.08
C LEU A 116 -26.21 3.24 -23.91
N LEU A 117 -26.11 3.31 -25.24
CA LEU A 117 -26.66 2.35 -26.21
C LEU A 117 -25.57 1.58 -26.95
N ARG A 118 -24.28 1.84 -26.67
CA ARG A 118 -23.20 0.94 -27.07
C ARG A 118 -23.64 -0.43 -26.55
N PRO A 119 -23.81 -1.42 -27.43
CA PRO A 119 -24.11 -2.75 -26.96
C PRO A 119 -22.92 -3.14 -26.08
N GLU A 120 -23.15 -3.26 -24.78
CA GLU A 120 -22.37 -4.18 -23.97
C GLU A 120 -22.43 -5.47 -24.77
N GLY A 121 -21.30 -5.84 -25.40
CA GLY A 121 -21.21 -7.06 -26.20
C GLY A 121 -21.82 -8.17 -25.37
N GLY A 122 -22.87 -8.80 -25.92
CA GLY A 122 -23.86 -9.56 -25.16
C GLY A 122 -23.24 -10.40 -24.05
N ARG A 123 -23.30 -9.89 -22.82
CA ARG A 123 -22.95 -10.64 -21.62
C ARG A 123 -24.14 -11.50 -21.26
N LEU A 124 -24.14 -12.70 -21.81
CA LEU A 124 -24.83 -13.83 -21.21
C LEU A 124 -24.24 -14.02 -19.80
N SER A 125 -24.89 -13.43 -18.79
CA SER A 125 -24.91 -13.85 -17.39
C SER A 125 -23.58 -14.39 -16.81
N ALA A 126 -22.50 -13.61 -16.89
CA ALA A 126 -21.35 -13.79 -16.02
C ALA A 126 -21.54 -12.92 -14.77
N LYS A 127 -21.45 -13.50 -13.56
CA LYS A 127 -21.36 -12.72 -12.31
C LYS A 127 -20.01 -11.99 -12.31
N GLN A 128 -19.98 -10.77 -12.84
CA GLN A 128 -18.82 -9.90 -12.76
C GLN A 128 -18.79 -9.20 -11.39
N ARG A 129 -17.65 -9.22 -10.72
CA ARG A 129 -17.36 -8.50 -9.48
C ARG A 129 -16.24 -7.50 -9.74
N THR A 130 -16.35 -6.31 -9.16
CA THR A 130 -15.26 -5.34 -9.16
C THR A 130 -14.88 -5.02 -7.72
N ASP A 131 -13.57 -5.01 -7.47
CA ASP A 131 -12.95 -4.61 -6.22
C ASP A 131 -12.14 -3.33 -6.46
N LYS A 132 -12.11 -2.45 -5.46
CA LYS A 132 -11.35 -1.19 -5.46
C LYS A 132 -9.99 -1.42 -4.83
N ILE A 133 -8.98 -0.85 -5.47
CA ILE A 133 -7.62 -0.79 -4.94
C ILE A 133 -7.42 0.59 -4.33
N ILE A 134 -7.08 0.61 -3.05
CA ILE A 134 -6.86 1.82 -2.26
C ILE A 134 -5.40 1.85 -1.82
N ILE A 135 -4.69 2.94 -2.14
CA ILE A 135 -3.31 3.19 -1.70
C ILE A 135 -3.29 4.43 -0.83
N GLN A 136 -2.84 4.30 0.42
CA GLN A 136 -2.83 5.38 1.42
C GLN A 136 -4.17 6.13 1.50
N GLY A 137 -5.29 5.41 1.45
CA GLY A 137 -6.64 5.97 1.49
C GLY A 137 -7.17 6.55 0.17
N ASN A 138 -6.39 6.55 -0.91
CA ASN A 138 -6.81 7.06 -2.22
C ASN A 138 -7.12 5.92 -3.19
N ALA A 139 -8.17 6.08 -4.01
CA ALA A 139 -8.45 5.15 -5.10
C ALA A 139 -7.30 5.16 -6.11
N ALA A 140 -6.72 3.99 -6.37
CA ALA A 140 -5.52 3.83 -7.19
C ALA A 140 -5.72 2.85 -8.35
N GLY A 141 -6.78 2.05 -8.33
CA GLY A 141 -7.02 1.04 -9.35
C GLY A 141 -8.20 0.12 -9.04
N THR A 142 -8.31 -0.96 -9.79
CA THR A 142 -9.37 -1.95 -9.66
C THR A 142 -8.88 -3.37 -9.90
N GLN A 143 -9.58 -4.34 -9.31
CA GLN A 143 -9.60 -5.72 -9.74
C GLN A 143 -10.99 -6.05 -10.24
N THR A 144 -11.12 -6.63 -11.42
CA THR A 144 -12.37 -7.16 -11.95
C THR A 144 -12.25 -8.67 -12.05
N VAL A 145 -13.24 -9.42 -11.56
CA VAL A 145 -13.30 -10.87 -11.59
C VAL A 145 -14.59 -11.30 -12.29
N GLU A 146 -14.49 -12.14 -13.31
CA GLU A 146 -15.60 -12.56 -14.16
C GLU A 146 -15.58 -14.06 -14.39
N ALA A 147 -16.64 -14.76 -13.95
CA ALA A 147 -16.83 -16.17 -14.23
C ALA A 147 -17.44 -16.36 -15.64
N GLN A 148 -16.76 -17.12 -16.48
CA GLN A 148 -17.16 -17.43 -17.85
C GLN A 148 -18.08 -18.67 -17.90
N PRO A 149 -18.93 -18.81 -18.94
CA PRO A 149 -19.84 -19.95 -19.08
C PRO A 149 -19.15 -21.32 -19.14
N ASP A 150 -17.88 -21.37 -19.55
CA ASP A 150 -17.10 -22.61 -19.69
C ASP A 150 -16.35 -23.01 -18.40
N GLY A 151 -16.64 -22.33 -17.29
CA GLY A 151 -16.00 -22.53 -15.99
C GLY A 151 -14.67 -21.80 -15.81
N THR A 152 -14.16 -21.10 -16.83
CA THR A 152 -12.99 -20.22 -16.67
C THR A 152 -13.35 -19.02 -15.80
N VAL A 153 -12.45 -18.57 -14.95
CA VAL A 153 -12.52 -17.25 -14.32
C VAL A 153 -11.49 -16.37 -14.98
N ARG A 154 -11.89 -15.17 -15.38
CA ARG A 154 -10.98 -14.11 -15.84
C ARG A 154 -10.88 -13.05 -14.76
N ALA A 155 -9.67 -12.61 -14.44
CA ALA A 155 -9.46 -11.42 -13.64
C ALA A 155 -8.53 -10.42 -14.33
N GLU A 156 -8.85 -9.14 -14.18
CA GLU A 156 -8.02 -8.02 -14.61
C GLU A 156 -7.74 -7.14 -13.39
N TYR A 157 -6.47 -6.98 -13.06
CA TYR A 157 -5.99 -6.29 -11.87
C TYR A 157 -5.01 -5.21 -12.30
N SER A 158 -5.34 -3.96 -12.01
CA SER A 158 -4.51 -2.82 -12.42
C SER A 158 -4.58 -1.67 -11.43
N TYR A 159 -3.43 -1.09 -11.10
CA TYR A 159 -3.35 0.13 -10.33
C TYR A 159 -2.16 1.00 -10.73
N ASN A 160 -2.17 2.26 -10.27
CA ASN A 160 -1.06 3.19 -10.43
C ASN A 160 -0.60 3.72 -9.07
N ASP A 161 0.69 3.54 -8.79
CA ASP A 161 1.41 4.17 -7.69
C ASP A 161 2.56 5.00 -8.27
N ARG A 162 2.29 6.29 -8.52
CA ARG A 162 3.28 7.28 -8.99
C ARG A 162 4.06 6.82 -10.24
N GLY A 163 3.36 6.24 -11.22
CA GLY A 163 3.93 5.73 -12.47
C GLY A 163 4.36 4.25 -12.43
N ARG A 164 4.29 3.61 -11.25
CA ARG A 164 4.49 2.18 -11.04
C ARG A 164 3.16 1.48 -10.80
N GLY A 165 3.16 0.16 -10.65
CA GLY A 165 1.98 -0.62 -10.30
C GLY A 165 1.70 -1.73 -11.30
N ASP A 166 1.06 -2.78 -10.82
CA ASP A 166 0.77 -3.94 -11.63
C ASP A 166 -0.31 -3.63 -12.68
N HIS A 167 -0.21 -4.30 -13.82
CA HIS A 167 -1.33 -4.49 -14.73
C HIS A 167 -1.29 -5.96 -15.18
N ILE A 168 -2.09 -6.79 -14.53
CA ILE A 168 -2.14 -8.23 -14.74
C ILE A 168 -3.52 -8.62 -15.23
N THR A 169 -3.54 -9.32 -16.35
CA THR A 169 -4.69 -10.08 -16.81
C THR A 169 -4.41 -11.55 -16.58
N ALA A 170 -5.29 -12.23 -15.85
CA ALA A 170 -5.16 -13.66 -15.61
C ALA A 170 -6.46 -14.41 -15.92
N THR A 171 -6.33 -15.67 -16.31
CA THR A 171 -7.42 -16.63 -16.43
C THR A 171 -7.07 -17.92 -15.73
N TRP A 172 -8.04 -18.55 -15.08
CA TRP A 172 -7.83 -19.86 -14.47
C TRP A 172 -9.08 -20.74 -14.53
N LYS A 173 -8.88 -22.05 -14.49
CA LYS A 173 -9.93 -23.05 -14.28
C LYS A 173 -9.66 -23.80 -12.99
N LEU A 174 -10.73 -24.08 -12.26
CA LEU A 174 -10.67 -24.84 -11.02
C LEU A 174 -11.32 -26.21 -11.22
N ASP A 175 -10.84 -27.21 -10.48
CA ASP A 175 -11.53 -28.49 -10.36
C ASP A 175 -12.67 -28.45 -9.31
N SER A 176 -13.22 -29.62 -8.98
CA SER A 176 -14.31 -29.75 -7.99
C SER A 176 -13.91 -29.34 -6.58
N ALA A 177 -12.65 -29.46 -6.21
CA ALA A 177 -12.17 -29.02 -4.91
C ALA A 177 -11.78 -27.55 -4.87
N GLY A 178 -11.68 -26.93 -6.05
CA GLY A 178 -11.41 -25.50 -6.15
C GLY A 178 -9.91 -25.18 -6.26
N VAL A 179 -9.07 -26.16 -6.60
CA VAL A 179 -7.66 -25.91 -6.92
C VAL A 179 -7.50 -25.61 -8.41
N PRO A 180 -6.54 -24.75 -8.81
CA PRO A 180 -6.26 -24.48 -10.22
C PRO A 180 -5.83 -25.75 -10.97
N ILE A 181 -6.43 -25.99 -12.13
CA ILE A 181 -5.98 -26.99 -13.12
C ILE A 181 -5.38 -26.34 -14.37
N VAL A 182 -5.69 -25.07 -14.60
CA VAL A 182 -5.08 -24.21 -15.62
C VAL A 182 -4.97 -22.81 -15.04
N TYR A 183 -3.85 -22.14 -15.28
CA TYR A 183 -3.64 -20.73 -14.98
C TYR A 183 -2.79 -20.10 -16.08
N ASP A 184 -3.24 -18.95 -16.58
CA ASP A 184 -2.50 -18.11 -17.52
C ASP A 184 -2.53 -16.67 -16.99
N GLY A 185 -1.37 -16.06 -16.84
CA GLY A 185 -1.22 -14.68 -16.38
C GLY A 185 -0.28 -13.91 -17.30
N HIS A 186 -0.67 -12.72 -17.73
CA HIS A 186 0.17 -11.84 -18.54
C HIS A 186 0.00 -10.37 -18.15
N GLY A 187 0.99 -9.54 -18.50
CA GLY A 187 0.95 -8.10 -18.32
C GLY A 187 2.27 -7.54 -17.82
N ASN A 188 2.24 -6.76 -16.74
CA ASN A 188 3.44 -6.21 -16.10
C ASN A 188 3.35 -6.14 -14.58
N ASP A 189 4.51 -6.31 -13.94
CA ASP A 189 4.69 -6.16 -12.50
C ASP A 189 4.79 -4.68 -12.08
N TYR A 190 4.94 -4.45 -10.77
CA TYR A 190 5.05 -3.13 -10.17
C TYR A 190 6.13 -2.26 -10.83
N MET A 191 7.27 -2.86 -11.21
CA MET A 191 8.41 -2.21 -11.85
C MET A 191 8.29 -2.14 -13.38
N LYS A 192 7.12 -2.48 -13.93
CA LYS A 192 6.79 -2.49 -15.36
C LYS A 192 7.52 -3.55 -16.16
N ALA A 193 8.09 -4.56 -15.51
CA ALA A 193 8.68 -5.66 -16.23
C ALA A 193 7.57 -6.61 -16.73
N PRO A 194 7.72 -7.21 -17.92
CA PRO A 194 6.69 -8.07 -18.49
C PRO A 194 6.49 -9.31 -17.62
N VAL A 195 5.22 -9.67 -17.44
CA VAL A 195 4.76 -10.91 -16.80
C VAL A 195 4.18 -11.81 -17.87
N GLU A 196 4.63 -13.06 -17.89
CA GLU A 196 4.08 -14.17 -18.64
C GLU A 196 4.22 -15.41 -17.75
N GLU A 197 3.10 -16.02 -17.40
CA GLU A 197 3.03 -17.15 -16.49
C GLU A 197 1.97 -18.14 -16.97
N HIS A 198 2.34 -19.41 -17.05
CA HIS A 198 1.48 -20.49 -17.48
C HIS A 198 1.61 -21.68 -16.53
N PHE A 199 0.48 -22.30 -16.23
CA PHE A 199 0.40 -23.55 -15.49
C PHE A 199 -0.74 -24.41 -16.01
N GLU A 200 -0.50 -25.72 -16.08
CA GLU A 200 -1.52 -26.70 -16.42
C GLU A 200 -1.32 -28.03 -15.67
N ILE A 201 -2.43 -28.70 -15.40
CA ILE A 201 -2.47 -30.11 -15.00
C ILE A 201 -3.01 -30.92 -16.19
N LYS A 202 -2.20 -31.85 -16.68
CA LYS A 202 -2.56 -32.76 -17.76
C LYS A 202 -2.09 -34.16 -17.46
N ASP A 203 -2.98 -35.14 -17.60
CA ASP A 203 -2.67 -36.57 -17.41
C ASP A 203 -1.97 -36.89 -16.07
N GLY A 204 -2.38 -36.22 -14.98
CA GLY A 204 -1.80 -36.39 -13.64
C GLY A 204 -0.42 -35.74 -13.45
N ARG A 205 -0.02 -34.85 -14.36
CA ARG A 205 1.24 -34.10 -14.29
C ARG A 205 0.96 -32.60 -14.30
N ALA A 206 1.51 -31.91 -13.32
CA ALA A 206 1.51 -30.45 -13.23
C ALA A 206 2.74 -29.90 -13.96
N SER A 207 2.57 -28.88 -14.78
CA SER A 207 3.65 -28.16 -15.47
C SER A 207 3.47 -26.66 -15.29
N TRP A 208 4.55 -25.92 -15.03
CA TRP A 208 4.53 -24.46 -14.89
C TRP A 208 5.72 -23.81 -15.56
N LYS A 209 5.52 -22.56 -15.97
CA LYS A 209 6.57 -21.68 -16.48
C LYS A 209 6.19 -20.24 -16.18
N ASN A 210 7.09 -19.52 -15.54
CA ASN A 210 7.04 -18.08 -15.38
C ASN A 210 8.41 -17.48 -15.68
N ARG A 211 8.60 -16.19 -15.41
CA ARG A 211 9.86 -15.49 -15.69
C ARG A 211 11.04 -15.98 -14.83
N SER A 212 10.77 -16.45 -13.62
CA SER A 212 11.80 -16.81 -12.63
C SER A 212 12.10 -18.31 -12.63
N GLU A 213 11.12 -19.14 -12.95
CA GLU A 213 11.25 -20.59 -12.89
C GLU A 213 10.38 -21.32 -13.94
N GLN A 214 10.76 -22.57 -14.21
CA GLN A 214 9.97 -23.52 -15.00
C GLN A 214 10.16 -24.92 -14.42
N GLY A 215 9.12 -25.75 -14.47
CA GLY A 215 9.20 -27.10 -13.94
C GLY A 215 7.95 -27.91 -14.21
N ASP A 216 8.06 -29.20 -13.92
CA ASP A 216 6.96 -30.14 -14.02
C ASP A 216 7.10 -31.29 -13.01
N GLN A 217 5.99 -31.74 -12.44
CA GLN A 217 5.96 -32.82 -11.47
C GLN A 217 4.71 -33.68 -11.57
N ALA A 218 4.84 -34.98 -11.28
CA ALA A 218 3.70 -35.87 -11.16
C ALA A 218 2.94 -35.55 -9.86
N ILE A 219 1.61 -35.53 -9.92
CA ILE A 219 0.75 -35.28 -8.76
C ILE A 219 -0.16 -36.50 -8.51
N SER A 220 -0.30 -36.91 -7.25
CA SER A 220 -1.12 -38.06 -6.85
C SER A 220 -2.40 -37.67 -6.12
N GLY A 221 -2.71 -36.38 -6.08
CA GLY A 221 -3.84 -35.79 -5.37
C GLY A 221 -3.92 -34.29 -5.66
N GLU A 222 -4.73 -33.59 -4.87
CA GLU A 222 -4.90 -32.15 -5.02
C GLU A 222 -3.69 -31.37 -4.52
N ALA A 223 -3.29 -30.39 -5.30
CA ALA A 223 -2.25 -29.44 -4.96
C ALA A 223 -2.62 -28.08 -5.55
N PHE A 224 -2.36 -27.02 -4.80
CA PHE A 224 -2.68 -25.67 -5.22
C PHE A 224 -1.48 -25.04 -5.91
N TYR A 225 -1.60 -24.70 -7.19
CA TYR A 225 -0.60 -23.87 -7.86
C TYR A 225 -0.70 -22.43 -7.38
N LEU A 226 0.39 -21.92 -6.79
CA LEU A 226 0.50 -20.53 -6.35
C LEU A 226 1.26 -19.73 -7.42
N PRO A 227 0.58 -18.92 -8.25
CA PRO A 227 1.26 -18.16 -9.28
C PRO A 227 2.15 -17.08 -8.68
N MET A 228 3.28 -16.79 -9.32
CA MET A 228 4.25 -15.80 -8.87
C MET A 228 3.71 -14.36 -8.99
N ASN A 229 3.01 -14.05 -10.09
CA ASN A 229 2.43 -12.73 -10.33
C ASN A 229 0.92 -12.84 -10.62
N SER A 230 0.13 -12.95 -9.55
CA SER A 230 -1.32 -13.12 -9.64
C SER A 230 -2.12 -11.90 -9.16
N PRO A 231 -3.35 -11.69 -9.68
CA PRO A 231 -4.34 -10.85 -9.02
C PRO A 231 -4.58 -11.29 -7.56
N PRO A 232 -4.80 -10.35 -6.62
CA PRO A 232 -5.12 -10.64 -5.22
C PRO A 232 -6.23 -11.67 -4.99
N GLU A 233 -7.18 -11.82 -5.93
CA GLU A 233 -8.23 -12.84 -5.87
C GLU A 233 -7.70 -14.27 -5.72
N ILE A 234 -6.48 -14.59 -6.19
CA ILE A 234 -5.95 -15.96 -6.08
C ILE A 234 -5.88 -16.43 -4.62
N PHE A 235 -5.67 -15.51 -3.68
CA PHE A 235 -5.62 -15.84 -2.25
C PHE A 235 -6.99 -16.14 -1.67
N ALA A 236 -8.04 -15.53 -2.21
CA ALA A 236 -9.41 -15.92 -1.90
C ALA A 236 -9.75 -17.30 -2.49
N VAL A 237 -9.23 -17.62 -3.68
CA VAL A 237 -9.33 -18.96 -4.28
C VAL A 237 -8.62 -19.99 -3.39
N LEU A 238 -7.39 -19.71 -2.97
CA LEU A 238 -6.63 -20.55 -2.04
C LEU A 238 -7.37 -20.74 -0.71
N ALA A 239 -7.89 -19.67 -0.12
CA ALA A 239 -8.64 -19.75 1.13
C ALA A 239 -9.86 -20.68 1.00
N ARG A 240 -10.62 -20.56 -0.08
CA ARG A 240 -11.80 -21.41 -0.33
C ARG A 240 -11.41 -22.87 -0.60
N ALA A 241 -10.30 -23.12 -1.29
CA ALA A 241 -9.77 -24.46 -1.50
C ALA A 241 -9.33 -25.09 -0.16
N LEU A 242 -8.58 -24.35 0.65
CA LEU A 242 -8.14 -24.80 1.98
C LEU A 242 -9.33 -25.11 2.90
N LEU A 243 -10.38 -24.29 2.91
CA LEU A 243 -11.59 -24.55 3.71
C LEU A 243 -12.35 -25.82 3.30
N LYS A 244 -12.21 -26.26 2.04
CA LYS A 244 -12.77 -27.54 1.56
C LYS A 244 -11.84 -28.72 1.83
N ALA A 245 -10.54 -28.47 1.89
CA ALA A 245 -9.53 -29.51 2.01
C ALA A 245 -9.59 -30.22 3.37
N PRO A 246 -9.31 -31.54 3.42
CA PRO A 246 -9.21 -32.27 4.68
C PRO A 246 -8.20 -31.60 5.62
N ASN A 247 -8.60 -31.40 6.88
CA ASN A 247 -7.80 -30.74 7.91
C ASN A 247 -7.34 -29.32 7.56
N HIS A 248 -8.05 -28.63 6.64
CA HIS A 248 -7.76 -27.26 6.23
C HIS A 248 -6.35 -27.06 5.67
N LYS A 249 -5.89 -28.04 4.88
CA LYS A 249 -4.48 -28.21 4.55
C LYS A 249 -4.31 -28.69 3.10
N LEU A 250 -3.44 -28.03 2.33
CA LEU A 250 -3.18 -28.36 0.92
C LEU A 250 -1.69 -28.29 0.58
N PRO A 251 -1.14 -29.29 -0.15
CA PRO A 251 0.15 -29.14 -0.82
C PRO A 251 0.13 -27.96 -1.80
N LEU A 252 1.26 -27.26 -1.92
CA LEU A 252 1.45 -26.18 -2.89
C LEU A 252 2.37 -26.63 -4.03
N LEU A 253 2.12 -26.10 -5.22
CA LEU A 253 3.03 -26.18 -6.36
C LEU A 253 3.65 -24.79 -6.57
N PRO A 254 4.97 -24.69 -6.81
CA PRO A 254 5.93 -25.78 -7.05
C PRO A 254 6.33 -26.60 -5.81
N ALA A 255 6.27 -26.01 -4.61
CA ALA A 255 6.62 -26.70 -3.36
C ALA A 255 5.94 -26.04 -2.15
N GLY A 256 5.92 -26.78 -1.04
CA GLY A 256 5.39 -26.30 0.23
C GLY A 256 3.97 -26.80 0.49
N GLU A 257 3.34 -26.19 1.49
CA GLU A 257 2.05 -26.62 2.00
C GLU A 257 1.40 -25.45 2.73
N ALA A 258 0.12 -25.20 2.46
CA ALA A 258 -0.64 -24.17 3.12
C ALA A 258 -1.64 -24.75 4.12
N THR A 259 -1.90 -24.02 5.20
CA THR A 259 -3.03 -24.27 6.10
C THR A 259 -3.83 -23.00 6.34
N ILE A 260 -5.10 -23.13 6.72
CA ILE A 260 -5.97 -21.99 7.04
C ILE A 260 -6.59 -22.10 8.43
N GLU A 261 -6.62 -20.98 9.16
CA GLU A 261 -7.42 -20.84 10.39
C GLU A 261 -8.35 -19.63 10.30
N GLN A 262 -9.53 -19.73 10.94
CA GLN A 262 -10.44 -18.60 11.10
C GLN A 262 -10.02 -17.78 12.32
N ALA A 263 -9.85 -16.47 12.15
CA ALA A 263 -9.30 -15.59 13.19
C ALA A 263 -10.38 -14.73 13.87
N SER A 264 -11.24 -14.08 13.09
CA SER A 264 -12.30 -13.20 13.62
C SER A 264 -13.44 -13.00 12.62
N LYS A 265 -14.45 -12.22 13.03
CA LYS A 265 -15.54 -11.75 12.17
C LYS A 265 -15.82 -10.29 12.47
N VAL A 266 -16.05 -9.52 11.41
CA VAL A 266 -16.40 -8.09 11.48
C VAL A 266 -17.66 -7.86 10.66
N THR A 267 -18.63 -7.16 11.25
CA THR A 267 -19.82 -6.70 10.55
C THR A 267 -19.61 -5.26 10.11
N SER A 268 -19.78 -4.99 8.83
CA SER A 268 -19.73 -3.65 8.25
C SER A 268 -20.93 -3.43 7.33
N GLY A 269 -21.83 -2.53 7.73
CA GLY A 269 -23.14 -2.39 7.07
C GLY A 269 -23.93 -3.69 7.10
N ASN A 270 -24.33 -4.18 5.92
CA ASN A 270 -25.04 -5.46 5.77
C ASN A 270 -24.10 -6.65 5.50
N ASN A 271 -22.79 -6.41 5.43
CA ASN A 271 -21.80 -7.43 5.11
C ASN A 271 -21.15 -7.95 6.39
N VAL A 272 -20.98 -9.27 6.47
CA VAL A 272 -20.18 -9.93 7.49
C VAL A 272 -18.93 -10.46 6.80
N PHE A 273 -17.78 -9.92 7.18
CA PHE A 273 -16.47 -10.38 6.75
C PHE A 273 -15.89 -11.32 7.80
N THR A 274 -15.42 -12.49 7.38
CA THR A 274 -14.70 -13.45 8.21
C THR A 274 -13.21 -13.38 7.88
N GLU A 275 -12.39 -13.15 8.90
CA GLU A 275 -10.94 -13.12 8.78
C GLU A 275 -10.41 -14.55 8.76
N TYR A 276 -9.56 -14.83 7.79
CA TYR A 276 -8.79 -16.06 7.71
C TYR A 276 -7.30 -15.76 7.62
N ARG A 277 -6.49 -16.58 8.31
CA ARG A 277 -5.04 -16.59 8.20
C ARG A 277 -4.59 -17.82 7.44
N ILE A 278 -3.84 -17.61 6.37
CA ILE A 278 -3.18 -18.67 5.62
C ILE A 278 -1.72 -18.74 6.03
N THR A 279 -1.26 -19.88 6.54
CA THR A 279 0.16 -20.10 6.86
C THR A 279 0.80 -21.02 5.81
N GLY A 280 2.13 -20.99 5.73
CA GLY A 280 2.91 -21.80 4.76
C GLY A 280 3.30 -21.08 3.47
N LEU A 281 2.89 -19.82 3.31
CA LEU A 281 3.25 -18.97 2.16
C LEU A 281 4.52 -18.13 2.40
N GLY A 282 4.97 -18.03 3.64
CA GLY A 282 6.10 -17.21 4.05
C GLY A 282 6.34 -17.30 5.55
N PHE A 283 7.09 -16.34 6.08
CA PHE A 283 7.44 -16.28 7.51
C PHE A 283 6.33 -15.72 8.40
N SER A 284 5.30 -15.10 7.82
CA SER A 284 4.12 -14.60 8.51
C SER A 284 2.84 -15.17 7.85
N PRO A 285 1.75 -15.32 8.62
CA PRO A 285 0.47 -15.68 8.04
C PRO A 285 0.00 -14.59 7.06
N GLN A 286 -0.54 -15.01 5.93
CA GLN A 286 -1.21 -14.11 5.01
C GLN A 286 -2.69 -14.01 5.34
N THR A 287 -3.15 -12.80 5.66
CA THR A 287 -4.55 -12.57 6.03
C THR A 287 -5.43 -12.27 4.82
N ILE A 288 -6.63 -12.84 4.80
CA ILE A 288 -7.67 -12.55 3.82
C ILE A 288 -9.03 -12.52 4.53
N TRP A 289 -9.86 -11.57 4.15
CA TRP A 289 -11.24 -11.46 4.62
C TRP A 289 -12.16 -12.02 3.55
N LEU A 290 -13.08 -12.92 3.92
CA LEU A 290 -14.11 -13.43 3.02
C LEU A 290 -15.49 -13.01 3.51
N ASP A 291 -16.31 -12.49 2.61
CA ASP A 291 -17.72 -12.26 2.91
C ASP A 291 -18.59 -13.50 2.62
N HIS A 292 -19.86 -13.45 3.03
CA HIS A 292 -20.83 -14.52 2.80
C HIS A 292 -21.24 -14.70 1.33
N ASN A 293 -20.97 -13.71 0.47
CA ASN A 293 -21.28 -13.72 -0.96
C ASN A 293 -20.12 -14.23 -1.82
N GLY A 294 -18.98 -14.56 -1.21
CA GLY A 294 -17.78 -15.06 -1.87
C GLY A 294 -16.84 -13.95 -2.36
N ALA A 295 -17.09 -12.69 -2.03
CA ALA A 295 -16.15 -11.60 -2.23
C ALA A 295 -15.04 -11.63 -1.17
N SER A 296 -13.90 -11.06 -1.50
CA SER A 296 -12.76 -10.99 -0.60
C SER A 296 -12.27 -9.58 -0.38
N ALA A 297 -11.69 -9.33 0.77
CA ALA A 297 -10.98 -8.11 1.09
C ALA A 297 -9.58 -8.43 1.64
N SER A 298 -8.60 -7.62 1.26
CA SER A 298 -7.27 -7.58 1.86
C SER A 298 -7.01 -6.14 2.28
N VAL A 299 -6.58 -5.92 3.52
CA VAL A 299 -6.45 -4.58 4.10
C VAL A 299 -5.10 -4.41 4.79
N SER A 300 -4.49 -3.25 4.59
CA SER A 300 -3.29 -2.81 5.31
C SER A 300 -3.28 -1.28 5.45
N SER A 301 -2.26 -0.74 6.10
CA SER A 301 -2.06 0.72 6.19
C SER A 301 -1.71 1.34 4.82
N TRP A 302 -1.02 0.60 3.95
CA TRP A 302 -0.51 1.10 2.67
C TRP A 302 -1.40 0.74 1.49
N PHE A 303 -1.78 -0.53 1.36
CA PHE A 303 -2.44 -1.10 0.18
C PHE A 303 -3.64 -1.95 0.62
N SER A 304 -4.81 -1.67 0.06
CA SER A 304 -6.03 -2.45 0.33
C SER A 304 -6.78 -2.77 -0.96
N VAL A 305 -7.38 -3.95 -1.01
CA VAL A 305 -8.28 -4.39 -2.08
C VAL A 305 -9.58 -4.82 -1.43
N VAL A 306 -10.67 -4.13 -1.73
CA VAL A 306 -11.98 -4.40 -1.11
C VAL A 306 -13.08 -4.41 -2.17
N PRO A 307 -14.18 -5.15 -1.97
CA PRO A 307 -15.30 -5.11 -2.91
C PRO A 307 -15.82 -3.68 -3.11
N ASP A 308 -16.25 -3.34 -4.32
CA ASP A 308 -16.84 -2.02 -4.60
C ASP A 308 -17.99 -1.71 -3.62
N GLY A 309 -17.98 -0.52 -3.03
CA GLY A 309 -18.91 -0.10 -2.00
C GLY A 309 -18.57 -0.54 -0.56
N SER A 310 -17.47 -1.26 -0.34
CA SER A 310 -17.00 -1.68 0.99
C SER A 310 -15.78 -0.89 1.50
N GLU A 311 -15.44 0.24 0.90
CA GLU A 311 -14.27 1.06 1.27
C GLU A 311 -14.35 1.56 2.73
N SER A 312 -15.54 1.85 3.21
CA SER A 312 -15.78 2.25 4.61
C SER A 312 -15.50 1.14 5.63
N SER A 313 -15.35 -0.12 5.20
CA SER A 313 -15.01 -1.25 6.07
C SER A 313 -13.52 -1.35 6.38
N ILE A 314 -12.64 -0.71 5.59
CA ILE A 314 -11.17 -0.90 5.65
C ILE A 314 -10.62 -0.69 7.06
N SER A 315 -11.02 0.39 7.75
CA SER A 315 -10.54 0.67 9.11
C SER A 315 -10.96 -0.42 10.09
N GLY A 316 -12.24 -0.78 10.12
CA GLY A 316 -12.75 -1.82 11.03
C GLY A 316 -12.15 -3.20 10.79
N LEU A 317 -11.89 -3.56 9.52
CA LEU A 317 -11.19 -4.80 9.17
C LEU A 317 -9.72 -4.75 9.64
N ARG A 318 -9.02 -3.63 9.40
CA ARG A 318 -7.62 -3.49 9.80
C ARG A 318 -7.45 -3.50 11.33
N ASP A 319 -8.32 -2.81 12.06
CA ASP A 319 -8.25 -2.76 13.54
C ASP A 319 -8.51 -4.17 14.13
N ALA A 320 -9.43 -4.93 13.53
CA ALA A 320 -9.67 -6.31 13.91
C ALA A 320 -8.47 -7.21 13.59
N GLN A 321 -7.84 -7.05 12.41
CA GLN A 321 -6.64 -7.77 12.01
C GLN A 321 -5.47 -7.52 12.98
N GLN A 322 -5.23 -6.26 13.36
CA GLN A 322 -4.17 -5.93 14.32
C GLN A 322 -4.36 -6.64 15.67
N LYS A 323 -5.60 -6.70 16.16
CA LYS A 323 -5.92 -7.37 17.42
C LYS A 323 -5.67 -8.87 17.34
N THR A 324 -6.05 -9.50 16.23
CA THR A 324 -5.87 -10.93 16.05
C THR A 324 -4.42 -11.29 15.75
N ASP A 325 -3.65 -10.40 15.12
CA ASP A 325 -2.21 -10.55 14.89
C ASP A 325 -1.43 -10.50 16.21
N ALA A 326 -1.76 -9.56 17.11
CA ALA A 326 -1.19 -9.55 18.46
C ALA A 326 -1.46 -10.87 19.21
N GLY A 327 -2.68 -11.41 19.10
CA GLY A 327 -3.03 -12.71 19.68
C GLY A 327 -2.32 -13.89 19.01
N TRP A 328 -1.98 -13.81 17.72
CA TRP A 328 -1.15 -14.78 17.03
C TRP A 328 0.28 -14.76 17.56
N SER A 329 0.89 -13.58 17.61
CA SER A 329 2.23 -13.36 18.16
C SER A 329 2.39 -13.90 19.57
N GLU A 330 1.39 -13.69 20.44
CA GLU A 330 1.39 -14.20 21.81
C GLU A 330 1.31 -15.73 21.89
N ARG A 331 0.58 -16.39 20.97
CA ARG A 331 0.59 -17.85 20.87
C ARG A 331 1.96 -18.37 20.45
N ILE A 332 2.58 -17.73 19.46
CA ILE A 332 3.92 -18.10 18.98
C ILE A 332 4.96 -17.90 20.08
N ALA A 333 4.94 -16.76 20.77
CA ALA A 333 5.85 -16.48 21.89
C ALA A 333 5.71 -17.53 22.99
N ARG A 334 4.49 -17.86 23.42
CA ARG A 334 4.26 -18.94 24.41
C ARG A 334 4.74 -20.31 23.94
N ALA A 335 4.61 -20.61 22.65
CA ALA A 335 4.96 -21.91 22.11
C ALA A 335 6.46 -22.09 21.92
N LEU A 336 7.20 -21.02 21.61
CA LEU A 336 8.61 -21.08 21.21
C LEU A 336 9.58 -20.51 22.25
N ALA A 337 9.13 -19.59 23.11
CA ALA A 337 10.01 -19.00 24.12
C ALA A 337 10.32 -20.02 25.22
N HIS A 338 11.59 -20.05 25.64
CA HIS A 338 12.04 -20.84 26.78
C HIS A 338 12.73 -19.91 27.78
N VAL A 339 12.19 -19.88 29.00
CA VAL A 339 12.76 -19.12 30.11
C VAL A 339 13.26 -20.12 31.15
N PRO A 340 14.58 -20.25 31.35
CA PRO A 340 15.13 -21.13 32.38
C PRO A 340 14.55 -20.80 33.75
N ARG A 341 14.06 -21.82 34.47
CA ARG A 341 13.46 -21.67 35.82
C ARG A 341 14.48 -21.66 36.95
N SER A 342 15.73 -21.92 36.62
CA SER A 342 16.89 -22.05 37.49
C SER A 342 18.12 -21.56 36.73
N ASP A 343 19.31 -21.67 37.34
CA ASP A 343 20.56 -21.35 36.65
C ASP A 343 20.67 -22.13 35.34
N LEU A 344 20.99 -21.43 34.25
CA LEU A 344 21.37 -22.03 32.98
C LEU A 344 22.90 -22.13 32.91
N VAL A 345 23.43 -23.32 32.66
CA VAL A 345 24.85 -23.57 32.45
C VAL A 345 25.08 -24.00 31.00
N ILE A 346 25.72 -23.13 30.22
CA ILE A 346 26.21 -23.47 28.89
C ILE A 346 27.65 -23.95 29.04
N ARG A 347 27.86 -25.25 28.89
CA ARG A 347 29.11 -25.93 29.28
C ARG A 347 29.94 -26.40 28.10
N ASN A 348 31.23 -26.62 28.33
CA ASN A 348 32.18 -27.15 27.34
C ASN A 348 32.17 -26.38 26.00
N ALA A 349 32.13 -25.05 26.04
CA ALA A 349 32.16 -24.20 24.85
C ALA A 349 33.59 -23.77 24.48
N ARG A 350 33.75 -23.34 23.22
CA ARG A 350 34.82 -22.45 22.78
C ARG A 350 34.32 -21.01 22.87
N LEU A 351 34.62 -20.33 23.97
CA LEU A 351 34.14 -18.97 24.22
C LEU A 351 34.91 -17.97 23.36
N PHE A 352 34.20 -17.25 22.50
CA PHE A 352 34.73 -16.13 21.74
C PHE A 352 34.57 -14.81 22.51
N ASP A 353 35.65 -14.06 22.66
CA ASP A 353 35.63 -12.72 23.25
C ASP A 353 35.87 -11.66 22.17
N PRO A 354 34.88 -10.83 21.82
CA PRO A 354 35.03 -9.83 20.77
C PRO A 354 35.95 -8.67 21.15
N ARG A 355 36.33 -8.50 22.43
CA ARG A 355 37.19 -7.40 22.88
C ARG A 355 38.64 -7.57 22.45
N ASP A 356 39.11 -8.81 22.40
CA ASP A 356 40.48 -9.17 22.03
C ASP A 356 40.56 -10.25 20.93
N LEU A 357 39.41 -10.67 20.40
CA LEU A 357 39.25 -11.69 19.36
C LEU A 357 39.76 -13.08 19.76
N SER A 358 39.91 -13.33 21.07
CA SER A 358 40.38 -14.61 21.58
C SER A 358 39.29 -15.69 21.57
N VAL A 359 39.73 -16.96 21.58
CA VAL A 359 38.87 -18.12 21.68
C VAL A 359 39.39 -19.04 22.78
N THR A 360 38.65 -19.13 23.88
CA THR A 360 39.03 -19.95 25.03
C THR A 360 38.28 -21.29 25.01
N PRO A 361 38.95 -22.43 24.82
CA PRO A 361 38.30 -23.74 24.81
C PRO A 361 37.87 -24.17 26.22
N ALA A 362 37.05 -25.23 26.29
CA ALA A 362 36.61 -25.85 27.55
C ALA A 362 36.11 -24.83 28.59
N THR A 363 35.30 -23.86 28.13
CA THR A 363 34.75 -22.79 28.97
C THR A 363 33.28 -23.03 29.23
N SER A 364 32.84 -22.75 30.46
CA SER A 364 31.46 -22.78 30.90
C SER A 364 30.98 -21.36 31.25
N VAL A 365 29.73 -21.05 30.90
CA VAL A 365 29.04 -19.79 31.26
C VAL A 365 27.81 -20.14 32.09
N VAL A 366 27.68 -19.50 33.26
CA VAL A 366 26.54 -19.64 34.17
C VAL A 366 25.70 -18.37 34.11
N VAL A 367 24.41 -18.54 33.81
CA VAL A 367 23.40 -17.49 33.75
C VAL A 367 22.39 -17.73 34.86
N SER A 368 22.12 -16.72 35.68
CA SER A 368 21.08 -16.73 36.71
C SER A 368 20.10 -15.60 36.42
N GLY A 369 18.84 -15.94 36.14
CA GLY A 369 17.85 -14.99 35.64
C GLY A 369 18.36 -14.34 34.34
N GLU A 370 18.48 -13.02 34.33
CA GLU A 370 18.91 -12.24 33.16
C GLU A 370 20.42 -11.91 33.13
N ARG A 371 21.22 -12.48 34.05
CA ARG A 371 22.62 -12.09 34.23
C ARG A 371 23.57 -13.27 34.10
N ILE A 372 24.67 -13.04 33.39
CA ILE A 372 25.85 -13.90 33.47
C ILE A 372 26.50 -13.69 34.85
N VAL A 373 26.52 -14.73 35.68
CA VAL A 373 27.07 -14.67 37.04
C VAL A 373 28.44 -15.32 37.17
N ARG A 374 28.82 -16.19 36.21
CA ARG A 374 30.15 -16.80 36.19
C ARG A 374 30.57 -17.21 34.78
N VAL A 375 31.85 -17.02 34.47
CA VAL A 375 32.52 -17.54 33.27
C VAL A 375 33.85 -18.15 33.72
N GLY A 376 34.18 -19.34 33.24
CA GLY A 376 35.47 -19.95 33.60
C GLY A 376 35.67 -21.35 33.03
N PRO A 377 36.78 -22.02 33.37
CA PRO A 377 37.06 -23.38 32.93
C PRO A 377 35.93 -24.34 33.31
N ASP A 378 35.53 -25.21 32.38
CA ASP A 378 34.44 -26.17 32.56
C ASP A 378 34.62 -27.04 33.81
N ALA A 379 35.87 -27.44 34.07
CA ALA A 379 36.24 -28.24 35.23
C ALA A 379 35.98 -27.55 36.59
N ASP A 380 35.93 -26.22 36.61
CA ASP A 380 35.75 -25.42 37.82
C ASP A 380 34.28 -25.04 38.06
N ILE A 381 33.40 -25.30 37.10
CA ILE A 381 31.97 -25.04 37.18
C ILE A 381 31.26 -26.29 37.69
N LYS A 382 30.66 -26.17 38.86
CA LYS A 382 29.80 -27.19 39.47
C LYS A 382 28.35 -26.70 39.39
N PRO A 383 27.54 -27.16 38.41
CA PRO A 383 26.14 -26.76 38.30
C PRO A 383 25.39 -27.13 39.58
N SER A 384 24.41 -26.29 39.96
CA SER A 384 23.47 -26.66 41.02
C SER A 384 22.62 -27.86 40.57
N THR A 385 22.08 -28.63 41.51
CA THR A 385 21.31 -29.86 41.20
C THR A 385 20.15 -29.63 40.24
N ASN A 386 19.57 -28.43 40.27
CA ASN A 386 18.42 -28.06 39.44
C ASN A 386 18.82 -27.16 38.26
N ALA A 387 20.11 -26.92 38.02
CA ALA A 387 20.57 -26.12 36.90
C ALA A 387 20.15 -26.78 35.58
N GLU A 388 19.66 -25.96 34.66
CA GLU A 388 19.50 -26.36 33.27
C GLU A 388 20.88 -26.40 32.61
N ILE A 389 21.19 -27.45 31.86
CA ILE A 389 22.51 -27.64 31.26
C ILE A 389 22.38 -27.76 29.75
N ILE A 390 23.08 -26.88 29.03
CA ILE A 390 23.33 -26.98 27.59
C ILE A 390 24.79 -27.36 27.39
N ASP A 391 25.05 -28.56 26.89
CA ASP A 391 26.40 -28.98 26.50
C ASP A 391 26.71 -28.49 25.08
N ALA A 392 27.62 -27.51 24.97
CA ALA A 392 28.05 -26.96 23.69
C ALA A 392 28.94 -27.92 22.90
N LYS A 393 29.49 -28.99 23.51
CA LYS A 393 30.32 -30.01 22.84
C LYS A 393 31.47 -29.43 22.00
N GLY A 394 32.12 -28.39 22.53
CA GLY A 394 33.20 -27.68 21.85
C GLY A 394 32.75 -26.73 20.72
N ARG A 395 31.45 -26.46 20.55
CA ARG A 395 30.96 -25.42 19.64
C ARG A 395 31.36 -24.02 20.15
N PHE A 396 31.32 -23.05 19.24
CA PHE A 396 31.54 -21.65 19.61
C PHE A 396 30.38 -21.14 20.46
N LEU A 397 30.72 -20.37 21.49
CA LEU A 397 29.79 -19.55 22.24
C LEU A 397 30.25 -18.10 22.12
N MET A 398 29.32 -17.22 21.77
CA MET A 398 29.57 -15.78 21.59
C MET A 398 28.46 -14.97 22.25
N PRO A 399 28.67 -13.67 22.52
CA PRO A 399 27.60 -12.77 22.90
C PRO A 399 26.50 -12.74 21.83
N GLY A 400 25.26 -12.49 22.26
CA GLY A 400 24.15 -12.26 21.33
C GLY A 400 24.41 -11.07 20.40
N LEU A 401 23.96 -11.17 19.15
CA LEU A 401 24.25 -10.18 18.13
C LEU A 401 23.43 -8.91 18.35
N TRP A 402 23.95 -7.81 17.78
CA TRP A 402 23.30 -6.50 17.74
C TRP A 402 23.04 -6.08 16.30
N ASP A 403 21.78 -5.81 15.96
CA ASP A 403 21.47 -5.01 14.77
C ASP A 403 21.48 -3.52 15.16
N ASN A 404 22.28 -2.72 14.47
CA ASN A 404 22.45 -1.30 14.80
C ASN A 404 21.59 -0.37 13.92
N HIS A 405 20.83 -0.90 12.96
CA HIS A 405 19.96 -0.12 12.09
C HIS A 405 18.75 -0.94 11.62
N GLN A 406 17.78 -1.09 12.52
CA GLN A 406 16.54 -1.80 12.23
C GLN A 406 15.35 -0.84 12.04
N HIS A 407 14.32 -1.32 11.36
CA HIS A 407 13.00 -0.72 11.28
C HIS A 407 11.95 -1.81 11.50
N PHE A 408 11.44 -1.93 12.73
CA PHE A 408 10.57 -3.06 13.08
C PHE A 408 9.19 -2.98 12.40
N SER A 409 8.87 -4.01 11.63
CA SER A 409 7.56 -4.33 11.04
C SER A 409 7.20 -5.81 11.28
N ASP A 410 5.99 -6.23 10.89
CA ASP A 410 5.48 -7.61 10.86
C ASP A 410 6.18 -8.63 11.78
N ASN A 411 7.16 -9.39 11.28
CA ASN A 411 7.83 -10.48 11.98
C ASN A 411 9.33 -10.25 12.20
N ASP A 412 9.82 -9.03 11.97
CA ASP A 412 11.25 -8.71 12.04
C ASP A 412 11.86 -9.11 13.39
N GLY A 413 11.17 -8.85 14.51
CA GLY A 413 11.65 -9.23 15.84
C GLY A 413 11.84 -10.74 16.02
N ALA A 414 10.93 -11.56 15.49
CA ALA A 414 11.06 -13.01 15.56
C ALA A 414 12.21 -13.52 14.68
N LEU A 415 12.40 -12.91 13.50
CA LEU A 415 13.50 -13.22 12.60
C LEU A 415 14.86 -12.79 13.17
N ASP A 416 14.93 -11.65 13.86
CA ASP A 416 16.12 -11.21 14.59
C ASP A 416 16.55 -12.29 15.59
N ILE A 417 15.62 -12.74 16.45
CA ILE A 417 15.88 -13.80 17.43
C ILE A 417 16.32 -15.11 16.75
N ALA A 418 15.65 -15.50 15.65
CA ALA A 418 16.00 -16.70 14.89
C ALA A 418 17.42 -16.64 14.29
N ASN A 419 17.93 -15.44 14.00
CA ASN A 419 19.27 -15.20 13.48
C ASN A 419 20.29 -14.85 14.58
N GLY A 420 19.91 -14.93 15.86
CA GLY A 420 20.80 -14.69 17.00
C GLY A 420 20.99 -13.21 17.36
N VAL A 421 20.19 -12.30 16.78
CA VAL A 421 20.12 -10.88 17.17
C VAL A 421 19.26 -10.77 18.42
N THR A 422 19.89 -10.49 19.55
CA THR A 422 19.22 -10.39 20.86
C THR A 422 18.97 -8.96 21.30
N SER A 423 19.60 -8.01 20.61
CA SER A 423 19.43 -6.57 20.81
C SER A 423 19.39 -5.88 19.46
N ALA A 424 18.58 -4.85 19.31
CA ALA A 424 18.50 -4.07 18.10
C ALA A 424 18.31 -2.59 18.41
N ARG A 425 18.83 -1.73 17.54
CA ARG A 425 18.52 -0.29 17.54
C ARG A 425 17.54 0.02 16.42
N ASP A 426 16.32 0.37 16.80
CA ASP A 426 15.35 0.94 15.85
C ASP A 426 15.74 2.37 15.55
N MET A 427 15.92 2.69 14.27
CA MET A 427 16.44 3.99 13.84
C MET A 427 15.34 4.98 13.43
N ALA A 428 14.11 4.53 13.25
CA ALA A 428 12.94 5.35 12.96
C ALA A 428 11.72 4.45 12.87
N ASN A 429 10.67 4.74 13.65
CA ASN A 429 9.39 4.06 13.53
C ASN A 429 8.24 5.03 13.80
N ASP A 430 7.00 4.57 13.62
CA ASP A 430 5.84 5.36 13.97
C ASP A 430 5.74 5.58 15.49
N THR A 431 5.14 6.69 15.90
CA THR A 431 5.01 7.05 17.31
C THR A 431 3.72 6.52 17.96
N ASP A 432 2.87 5.83 17.19
CA ASP A 432 1.52 5.47 17.63
C ASP A 432 1.45 4.03 18.17
N THR A 433 2.06 3.09 17.46
CA THR A 433 1.92 1.64 17.69
C THR A 433 3.24 0.96 18.04
N PHE A 434 4.38 1.56 17.67
CA PHE A 434 5.70 0.98 17.91
C PHE A 434 6.01 0.78 19.41
N LEU A 435 5.65 1.74 20.25
CA LEU A 435 5.89 1.63 21.71
C LEU A 435 5.14 0.46 22.34
N GLU A 436 3.90 0.22 21.90
CA GLU A 436 3.12 -0.94 22.35
C GLU A 436 3.78 -2.24 21.92
N ARG A 437 4.39 -2.27 20.73
CA ARG A 437 5.14 -3.44 20.26
C ARG A 437 6.41 -3.69 21.06
N VAL A 438 7.19 -2.65 21.34
CA VAL A 438 8.37 -2.78 22.22
C VAL A 438 7.96 -3.33 23.59
N ALA A 439 6.86 -2.83 24.16
CA ALA A 439 6.33 -3.37 25.42
C ALA A 439 5.95 -4.86 25.33
N ARG A 440 5.45 -5.33 24.17
CA ARG A 440 5.18 -6.77 23.94
C ARG A 440 6.46 -7.62 23.85
N PHE A 441 7.53 -7.09 23.23
CA PHE A 441 8.84 -7.76 23.28
C PHE A 441 9.36 -7.83 24.71
N ASP A 442 9.34 -6.71 25.44
CA ASP A 442 9.87 -6.62 26.79
C ASP A 442 9.14 -7.53 27.79
N ASN A 443 7.82 -7.70 27.64
CA ASN A 443 7.02 -8.57 28.50
C ASN A 443 6.93 -10.03 28.01
N GLY A 444 7.54 -10.36 26.86
CA GLY A 444 7.56 -11.71 26.29
C GLY A 444 6.25 -12.18 25.65
N SER A 445 5.28 -11.30 25.43
CA SER A 445 4.05 -11.62 24.67
C SER A 445 4.25 -11.56 23.15
N GLU A 446 5.41 -11.09 22.69
CA GLU A 446 5.84 -11.19 21.30
C GLU A 446 7.34 -11.54 21.28
N LEU A 447 7.79 -12.39 20.36
CA LEU A 447 9.21 -12.67 20.21
C LEU A 447 9.91 -11.48 19.56
N GLY A 448 10.91 -10.93 20.23
CA GLY A 448 11.74 -9.88 19.67
C GLY A 448 13.01 -9.64 20.49
N PRO A 449 13.99 -8.93 19.91
CA PRO A 449 15.18 -8.51 20.62
C PRO A 449 14.86 -7.40 21.62
N ARG A 450 15.81 -7.10 22.50
CA ARG A 450 15.77 -5.86 23.28
C ARG A 450 15.93 -4.67 22.34
N VAL A 451 15.03 -3.69 22.44
CA VAL A 451 15.02 -2.56 21.50
C VAL A 451 15.57 -1.29 22.16
N LEU A 452 16.64 -0.75 21.58
CA LEU A 452 17.07 0.62 21.79
C LEU A 452 16.33 1.51 20.78
N LYS A 453 15.56 2.47 21.27
CA LYS A 453 14.71 3.31 20.41
C LYS A 453 15.43 4.61 20.05
N ALA A 454 15.54 4.93 18.76
CA ALA A 454 15.96 6.25 18.27
C ALA A 454 14.79 6.99 17.61
N GLY A 455 14.53 8.21 18.08
CA GLY A 455 13.46 9.06 17.56
C GLY A 455 13.91 9.74 16.28
N ILE A 456 13.04 9.83 15.27
CA ILE A 456 13.34 10.54 14.02
C ILE A 456 12.73 11.94 14.03
N ILE A 457 13.55 12.95 13.76
CA ILE A 457 13.13 14.35 13.58
C ILE A 457 13.58 14.81 12.19
N ASP A 458 12.69 15.47 11.45
CA ASP A 458 13.03 16.07 10.15
C ASP A 458 12.48 17.49 9.99
N GLY A 459 12.96 18.23 8.98
CA GLY A 459 12.36 19.51 8.58
C GLY A 459 11.11 19.34 7.73
N THR A 460 10.37 20.42 7.49
CA THR A 460 9.29 20.38 6.50
C THR A 460 9.85 20.53 5.08
N GLY A 461 9.11 20.05 4.09
CA GLY A 461 9.49 20.17 2.68
C GLY A 461 9.13 18.95 1.85
N GLU A 462 9.40 19.05 0.55
CA GLU A 462 9.13 18.01 -0.44
C GLU A 462 9.99 16.76 -0.23
N LEU A 463 11.19 16.93 0.34
CA LEU A 463 12.16 15.87 0.58
C LEU A 463 12.12 15.34 2.03
N ALA A 464 11.13 15.76 2.82
CA ALA A 464 11.03 15.39 4.22
C ALA A 464 10.72 13.90 4.38
N GLY A 465 11.41 13.27 5.32
CA GLY A 465 11.27 11.87 5.67
C GLY A 465 9.88 11.50 6.21
N PRO A 466 9.59 10.20 6.32
CA PRO A 466 8.30 9.68 6.73
C PRO A 466 8.13 9.73 8.26
N THR A 467 8.15 10.92 8.85
CA THR A 467 7.91 11.16 10.29
C THR A 467 6.81 12.20 10.50
N LYS A 468 6.12 12.09 11.64
CA LYS A 468 5.20 13.11 12.17
C LYS A 468 5.95 14.27 12.85
N MET A 469 7.16 14.02 13.34
CA MET A 469 8.00 14.98 14.06
C MET A 469 8.74 15.87 13.05
N ARG A 470 8.01 16.86 12.51
CA ARG A 470 8.49 17.80 11.49
C ARG A 470 8.66 19.20 12.08
N VAL A 471 9.89 19.68 12.12
CA VAL A 471 10.28 20.90 12.85
C VAL A 471 10.91 21.94 11.94
N ASP A 472 10.51 23.20 12.11
CA ASP A 472 11.05 24.36 11.39
C ASP A 472 11.59 25.45 12.33
N THR A 473 11.38 25.30 13.64
CA THR A 473 11.81 26.23 14.69
C THR A 473 12.47 25.49 15.85
N ALA A 474 13.20 26.24 16.68
CA ALA A 474 13.87 25.70 17.86
C ALA A 474 12.87 25.17 18.90
N GLU A 475 11.73 25.84 19.07
CA GLU A 475 10.70 25.44 20.03
C GLU A 475 10.07 24.09 19.65
N GLN A 476 9.79 23.87 18.36
CA GLN A 476 9.29 22.59 17.87
C GLN A 476 10.33 21.47 18.04
N ALA A 477 11.59 21.78 17.74
CA ALA A 477 12.69 20.83 17.92
C ALA A 477 12.84 20.39 19.39
N ILE A 478 12.77 21.32 20.34
CA ILE A 478 12.81 21.03 21.78
C ILE A 478 11.62 20.16 22.19
N GLN A 479 10.40 20.54 21.78
CA GLN A 479 9.19 19.81 22.11
C GLN A 479 9.22 18.35 21.62
N ASP A 480 9.72 18.11 20.40
CA ASP A 480 9.78 16.77 19.83
C ASP A 480 10.88 15.93 20.51
N VAL A 481 12.00 16.54 20.91
CA VAL A 481 13.04 15.87 21.72
C VAL A 481 12.50 15.52 23.11
N ASP A 482 11.79 16.43 23.77
CA ASP A 482 11.15 16.17 25.08
C ASP A 482 10.19 14.99 24.99
N TRP A 483 9.34 14.96 23.94
CA TRP A 483 8.42 13.85 23.73
C TRP A 483 9.17 12.52 23.60
N TYR A 484 10.27 12.47 22.84
CA TYR A 484 11.05 11.25 22.72
C TYR A 484 11.70 10.84 24.06
N ALA A 485 12.25 11.79 24.81
CA ALA A 485 12.84 11.54 26.13
C ALA A 485 11.79 10.98 27.11
N ASP A 486 10.61 11.61 27.19
CA ASP A 486 9.48 11.19 28.03
C ASP A 486 8.98 9.77 27.70
N HIS A 487 9.19 9.30 26.47
CA HIS A 487 8.80 7.96 26.01
C HIS A 487 9.97 6.97 25.97
N GLY A 488 11.08 7.31 26.65
CA GLY A 488 12.22 6.42 26.86
C GLY A 488 13.02 6.10 25.58
N TYR A 489 13.07 7.04 24.64
CA TYR A 489 14.01 6.98 23.53
C TYR A 489 15.39 7.46 23.99
N ALA A 490 16.43 6.74 23.59
CA ALA A 490 17.79 7.00 24.04
C ALA A 490 18.63 7.81 23.03
N GLN A 491 18.05 8.13 21.87
CA GLN A 491 18.76 8.76 20.76
C GLN A 491 17.78 9.54 19.87
N ILE A 492 18.28 10.60 19.24
CA ILE A 492 17.60 11.31 18.15
C ILE A 492 18.38 11.11 16.84
N LYS A 493 17.67 10.79 15.77
CA LYS A 493 18.13 10.73 14.39
C LYS A 493 17.56 11.94 13.65
N ILE A 494 18.44 12.83 13.22
CA ILE A 494 18.08 13.91 12.29
C ILE A 494 18.05 13.40 10.85
N TYR A 495 17.22 14.00 10.01
CA TYR A 495 17.07 13.61 8.61
C TYR A 495 17.32 14.78 7.65
N SER A 496 17.22 14.51 6.34
CA SER A 496 17.80 15.34 5.28
C SER A 496 17.20 16.73 5.10
N SER A 497 16.00 16.98 5.59
CA SER A 497 15.31 18.28 5.45
C SER A 497 15.48 19.19 6.67
N ILE A 498 16.21 18.76 7.71
CA ILE A 498 16.54 19.63 8.85
C ILE A 498 17.37 20.82 8.41
N LYS A 499 16.92 22.01 8.84
CA LYS A 499 17.70 23.24 8.68
C LYS A 499 18.96 23.16 9.53
N PRO A 500 20.16 23.42 8.98
CA PRO A 500 21.42 23.27 9.71
C PRO A 500 21.48 24.01 11.05
N GLU A 501 20.83 25.17 11.18
CA GLU A 501 20.77 25.96 12.41
C GLU A 501 20.01 25.27 13.56
N LEU A 502 19.15 24.29 13.27
CA LEU A 502 18.43 23.53 14.29
C LEU A 502 19.23 22.33 14.83
N VAL A 503 20.29 21.90 14.12
CA VAL A 503 21.09 20.73 14.53
C VAL A 503 21.75 20.94 15.91
N PRO A 504 22.41 22.09 16.19
CA PRO A 504 22.97 22.33 17.53
C PRO A 504 21.88 22.36 18.62
N VAL A 505 20.72 22.95 18.33
CA VAL A 505 19.59 23.00 19.28
C VAL A 505 19.12 21.60 19.66
N ILE A 506 18.89 20.75 18.66
CA ILE A 506 18.48 19.35 18.88
C ILE A 506 19.55 18.58 19.66
N ALA A 507 20.81 18.72 19.27
CA ALA A 507 21.91 17.98 19.87
C ALA A 507 22.16 18.39 21.33
N ASP A 508 22.21 19.69 21.62
CA ASP A 508 22.45 20.20 22.97
C ASP A 508 21.30 19.82 23.91
N HIS A 509 20.05 19.96 23.45
CA HIS A 509 18.88 19.60 24.24
C HIS A 509 18.80 18.09 24.49
N ALA A 510 19.00 17.26 23.47
CA ALA A 510 19.01 15.80 23.63
C ALA A 510 20.09 15.31 24.61
N HIS A 511 21.28 15.90 24.62
CA HIS A 511 22.32 15.53 25.59
C HIS A 511 21.98 15.97 27.03
N ALA A 512 21.22 17.06 27.20
CA ALA A 512 20.76 17.50 28.52
C ALA A 512 19.75 16.51 29.13
N GLU A 513 18.82 16.00 28.32
CA GLU A 513 17.76 15.07 28.76
C GLU A 513 18.28 13.64 29.06
N VAL A 514 19.31 13.16 28.36
CA VAL A 514 19.89 11.82 28.55
C VAL A 514 20.75 11.69 29.83
N SER A 515 20.98 12.80 30.55
CA SER A 515 21.85 12.86 31.74
C SER A 515 21.18 12.52 33.08
N VAL A 516 19.96 11.95 33.09
CA VAL A 516 19.20 11.65 34.32
C VAL A 516 18.91 10.17 34.51
#